data_AF-A0A432FM62-F1
#
_entry.id   AF-A0A432FM62-F1
#
_cell.length_a   1.000
_cell.length_b   1.000
_cell.length_c   1.000
_cell.angle_alpha   90.00
_cell.angle_beta   90.00
_cell.angle_gamma   90.00
#
_symmetry.space_group_name_H-M   'P 1'
#
loop_
_entity.id
_entity.type
_entity.pdbx_description
1 polymer ?
#
loop_
_entity_poly.entity_id
_entity_poly.type
_entity_poly.pdbx_seq_one_letter_code
_entity_poly.pdbx_strand_id
1 'polypeptide(L)'
;MGRTKRFMRWILPFVLVNIVWGWGYDVHRRINQYAAQMMADQFGIFTKQHQNELALFAPVPDFIKETHREEFHRHFIDADLYEDFPFSGLFISYTD
;
A
#
# COMPACT_ATOMS: atom_id res chain seq x y z
N MET A 1 -25.04 30.97 -11.78
CA MET A 1 -25.02 29.49 -11.60
C MET A 1 -24.19 28.70 -12.64
N GLY A 2 -23.81 29.29 -13.80
CA GLY A 2 -23.05 28.55 -14.84
C GLY A 2 -21.54 28.42 -14.60
N ARG A 3 -20.91 29.41 -13.96
CA ARG A 3 -19.46 29.43 -13.68
C ARG A 3 -19.02 28.38 -12.67
N THR A 4 -19.76 28.25 -11.57
CA THR A 4 -19.52 27.23 -10.54
C THR A 4 -19.71 25.82 -11.06
N LYS A 5 -20.78 25.55 -11.84
CA LYS A 5 -20.99 24.23 -12.48
C LYS A 5 -19.88 23.88 -13.48
N ARG A 6 -19.36 24.85 -14.23
CA ARG A 6 -18.25 24.63 -15.17
C ARG A 6 -16.95 24.34 -14.43
N PHE A 7 -16.68 25.06 -13.34
CA PHE A 7 -15.51 24.83 -12.48
C PHE A 7 -15.55 23.46 -11.81
N MET A 8 -16.71 23.08 -11.28
CA MET A 8 -16.92 21.77 -10.64
C MET A 8 -16.77 20.61 -11.64
N ARG A 9 -17.21 20.78 -12.89
CA ARG A 9 -16.98 19.81 -13.97
C ARG A 9 -15.50 19.57 -14.28
N TRP A 10 -14.64 20.57 -14.08
CA TRP A 10 -13.20 20.43 -14.31
C TRP A 10 -12.47 19.87 -13.09
N ILE A 11 -12.88 20.21 -11.87
CA ILE A 11 -12.22 19.73 -10.63
C ILE A 11 -12.62 18.30 -10.28
N LEU A 12 -13.88 17.94 -10.49
CA LEU A 12 -14.41 16.63 -10.09
C LEU A 12 -13.62 15.46 -10.69
N PRO A 13 -13.20 15.45 -11.98
CA PRO A 13 -12.35 14.41 -12.53
C PRO A 13 -10.98 14.31 -11.83
N PHE A 14 -10.33 15.42 -11.50
CA PHE A 14 -9.03 15.40 -10.81
C PHE A 14 -9.16 14.83 -9.39
N VAL A 15 -10.25 15.13 -8.69
CA VAL A 15 -10.51 14.55 -7.36
C VAL A 15 -10.81 13.06 -7.48
N LEU A 16 -11.64 12.65 -8.45
CA LEU A 16 -12.01 11.25 -8.66
C LEU A 16 -10.81 10.39 -9.08
N VAL A 17 -9.87 10.94 -9.86
CA VAL A 17 -8.62 10.23 -10.21
C VAL A 17 -7.85 9.84 -8.94
N ASN A 18 -7.77 10.70 -7.92
CA ASN A 18 -7.08 10.34 -6.67
C ASN A 18 -7.78 9.25 -5.85
N ILE A 19 -9.06 8.96 -6.12
CA ILE A 19 -9.84 7.91 -5.45
C ILE A 19 -9.71 6.57 -6.19
N VAL A 20 -9.51 6.60 -7.51
CA VAL A 20 -9.43 5.39 -8.36
C VAL A 20 -8.04 4.75 -8.32
N TRP A 21 -7.01 5.48 -7.88
CA TRP A 21 -5.67 4.93 -7.73
C TRP A 21 -5.60 4.14 -6.43
N GLY A 22 -5.78 2.82 -6.54
CA GLY A 22 -5.79 1.88 -5.41
C GLY A 22 -4.45 1.75 -4.69
N TRP A 23 -3.40 2.42 -5.16
CA TRP A 23 -2.04 2.34 -4.64
C TRP A 23 -1.33 3.69 -4.79
N GLY A 24 -0.51 4.05 -3.81
CA GLY A 24 0.18 5.34 -3.71
C GLY A 24 0.48 5.68 -2.24
N TYR A 25 1.27 6.73 -2.00
CA TYR A 25 1.83 7.01 -0.66
C TYR A 25 0.80 7.06 0.48
N ASP A 26 -0.36 7.62 0.18
CA ASP A 26 -1.48 7.77 1.10
C ASP A 26 -2.16 6.42 1.42
N VAL A 27 -2.27 5.53 0.43
CA VAL A 27 -2.78 4.16 0.65
C VAL A 27 -1.78 3.32 1.43
N HIS A 28 -0.48 3.39 1.12
CA HIS A 28 0.59 2.70 1.89
C HIS A 28 0.54 3.09 3.37
N ARG A 29 0.37 4.39 3.65
CA ARG A 29 0.17 4.93 5.02
C ARG A 29 -1.03 4.33 5.72
N ARG A 30 -2.21 4.39 5.07
CA ARG A 30 -3.45 3.87 5.67
C ARG A 30 -3.39 2.37 5.94
N ILE A 31 -2.91 1.57 5.00
CA ILE A 31 -2.80 0.11 5.17
C ILE A 31 -1.94 -0.21 6.39
N ASN A 32 -0.75 0.42 6.50
CA ASN A 32 0.15 0.20 7.63
C ASN A 32 -0.46 0.68 8.96
N GLN A 33 -1.16 1.81 8.94
CA GLN A 33 -1.84 2.31 10.14
C GLN A 33 -2.94 1.36 10.62
N TYR A 34 -3.77 0.83 9.70
CA TYR A 34 -4.79 -0.16 10.05
C TYR A 34 -4.17 -1.49 10.51
N ALA A 35 -3.14 -1.98 9.82
CA ALA A 35 -2.43 -3.20 10.21
C ALA A 35 -1.87 -3.07 11.64
N ALA A 36 -1.24 -1.94 11.96
CA ALA A 36 -0.71 -1.67 13.30
C ALA A 36 -1.78 -1.70 14.40
N GLN A 37 -3.04 -1.39 14.07
CA GLN A 37 -4.18 -1.45 15.00
C GLN A 37 -4.82 -2.83 15.10
N MET A 38 -4.67 -3.68 14.08
CA MET A 38 -5.26 -5.02 14.00
C MET A 38 -4.40 -6.12 14.64
N MET A 39 -3.09 -5.88 14.81
CA MET A 39 -2.18 -6.82 15.45
C MET A 39 -2.59 -7.12 16.91
N ALA A 40 -2.42 -8.36 17.33
CA ALA A 40 -2.76 -8.83 18.67
C ALA A 40 -1.52 -8.94 19.59
N ASP A 41 -1.77 -9.19 20.87
CA ASP A 41 -0.75 -9.49 21.89
C ASP A 41 0.27 -8.36 22.12
N GLN A 42 1.42 -8.71 22.70
CA GLN A 42 2.50 -7.77 23.00
C GLN A 42 3.01 -7.04 21.74
N PHE A 43 3.02 -7.75 20.61
CA PHE A 43 3.38 -7.14 19.33
C PHE A 43 2.35 -6.09 18.89
N GLY A 44 1.06 -6.37 19.07
CA GLY A 44 -0.02 -5.42 18.80
C GLY A 44 0.04 -4.16 19.66
N ILE A 45 0.41 -4.28 20.94
CA ILE A 45 0.63 -3.12 21.81
C ILE A 45 1.75 -2.24 21.24
N PHE A 46 2.87 -2.85 20.87
CA PHE A 46 4.00 -2.15 20.26
C PHE A 46 3.63 -1.47 18.94
N THR A 47 3.02 -2.19 17.99
CA THR A 47 2.68 -1.62 16.68
C THR A 47 1.67 -0.49 16.81
N LYS A 48 0.68 -0.62 17.70
CA LYS A 48 -0.32 0.43 17.94
C LYS A 48 0.29 1.68 18.55
N GLN A 49 1.28 1.53 19.44
CA GLN A 49 2.02 2.65 20.03
C GLN A 49 2.83 3.42 18.96
N HIS A 50 3.33 2.72 17.94
CA HIS A 50 4.18 3.29 16.87
C HIS A 50 3.47 3.40 15.51
N GLN A 51 2.13 3.40 15.49
CA GLN A 51 1.35 3.33 14.25
C GLN A 51 1.60 4.51 13.30
N ASN A 52 1.90 5.70 13.85
CA ASN A 52 2.11 6.91 13.07
C ASN A 52 3.46 6.87 12.36
N GLU A 53 4.49 6.38 13.05
CA GLU A 53 5.82 6.15 12.50
C GLU A 53 5.76 5.06 11.43
N LEU A 54 5.10 3.93 11.70
CA LEU A 54 4.91 2.86 10.73
C LEU A 54 4.19 3.37 9.47
N ALA A 55 3.14 4.17 9.63
CA ALA A 55 2.47 4.80 8.50
C ALA A 55 3.41 5.78 7.75
N LEU A 56 4.13 6.65 8.47
CA LEU A 56 5.04 7.63 7.89
C LEU A 56 6.12 6.98 7.01
N PHE A 57 6.68 5.85 7.47
CA PHE A 57 7.74 5.12 6.80
C PHE A 57 7.23 4.11 5.75
N ALA A 58 5.93 3.78 5.73
CA ALA A 58 5.33 2.86 4.77
C ALA A 58 5.66 3.13 3.29
N PRO A 59 5.69 4.39 2.78
CA PRO A 59 6.05 4.69 1.39
C PRO A 59 7.56 4.82 1.13
N VAL A 60 8.44 4.61 2.11
CA VAL A 60 9.90 4.71 1.91
C VAL A 60 10.44 3.82 0.79
N PRO A 61 10.02 2.54 0.67
CA PRO A 61 10.40 1.69 -0.47
C PRO A 61 10.17 2.38 -1.84
N ASP A 62 9.03 3.05 -2.01
CA ASP A 62 8.75 3.79 -3.24
C ASP A 62 9.65 5.02 -3.42
N PHE A 63 10.06 5.69 -2.34
CA PHE A 63 10.92 6.87 -2.41
C PHE A 63 12.36 6.53 -2.80
N ILE A 64 12.86 5.37 -2.37
CA ILE A 64 14.27 5.02 -2.55
C ILE A 64 14.55 4.29 -3.87
N LYS A 65 13.53 4.01 -4.69
CA LYS A 65 13.69 3.34 -6.00
C LYS A 65 14.63 4.06 -6.98
N GLU A 66 14.75 5.38 -6.86
CA GLU A 66 15.62 6.17 -7.73
C GLU A 66 17.08 6.14 -7.26
N THR A 67 17.31 5.97 -5.96
CA THR A 67 18.66 5.95 -5.35
C THR A 67 19.21 4.53 -5.19
N HIS A 68 18.33 3.54 -4.98
CA HIS A 68 18.66 2.13 -4.87
C HIS A 68 18.09 1.38 -6.08
N ARG A 69 18.95 1.13 -7.09
CA ARG A 69 18.54 0.57 -8.39
C ARG A 69 17.78 -0.76 -8.29
N GLU A 70 18.08 -1.57 -7.28
CA GLU A 70 17.45 -2.88 -7.07
C GLU A 70 16.07 -2.80 -6.41
N GLU A 71 15.66 -1.64 -5.89
CA GLU A 71 14.44 -1.52 -5.10
C GLU A 71 13.17 -1.58 -5.97
N PHE A 72 13.22 -1.00 -7.18
CA PHE A 72 12.05 -0.96 -8.07
C PHE A 72 11.48 -2.35 -8.35
N HIS A 73 12.36 -3.33 -8.62
CA HIS A 73 11.94 -4.69 -8.95
C HIS A 73 11.32 -5.44 -7.76
N ARG A 74 11.56 -5.00 -6.52
CA ARG A 74 11.01 -5.62 -5.30
C ARG A 74 9.54 -5.28 -5.04
N HIS A 75 8.99 -4.30 -5.76
CA HIS A 75 7.60 -3.87 -5.61
C HIS A 75 6.61 -4.76 -6.37
N PHE A 76 7.10 -5.74 -7.12
CA PHE A 76 6.30 -6.62 -7.97
C PHE A 76 6.75 -8.06 -7.79
N ILE A 77 5.80 -8.98 -7.93
CA ILE A 77 6.06 -10.41 -8.02
C ILE A 77 5.27 -10.96 -9.20
N ASP A 78 5.93 -11.73 -10.05
CA ASP A 78 5.30 -12.48 -11.12
C ASP A 78 4.93 -13.86 -10.57
N ALA A 79 3.64 -14.08 -10.29
CA ALA A 79 3.20 -15.35 -9.71
C ALA A 79 3.33 -16.52 -10.69
N ASP A 80 3.10 -16.26 -11.99
CA ASP A 80 3.12 -17.26 -13.05
C ASP A 80 4.55 -17.75 -13.34
N LEU A 81 5.57 -17.00 -12.90
CA LEU A 81 6.96 -17.44 -12.91
C LEU A 81 7.23 -18.61 -11.95
N TYR A 82 6.47 -18.71 -10.86
CA TYR A 82 6.75 -19.69 -9.79
C TYR A 82 5.91 -20.96 -9.89
N GLU A 83 4.61 -20.85 -10.18
CA GLU A 83 3.74 -21.99 -10.46
C GLU A 83 2.43 -21.56 -11.12
N ASP A 84 1.74 -22.50 -11.76
CA ASP A 84 0.37 -22.30 -12.20
C ASP A 84 -0.59 -22.32 -10.99
N PHE A 85 -1.61 -21.46 -11.01
CA PHE A 85 -2.73 -21.54 -10.07
C PHE A 85 -3.33 -22.96 -10.08
N PRO A 86 -3.58 -23.61 -8.92
CA PRO A 86 -3.69 -23.04 -7.57
C PRO A 86 -2.41 -23.07 -6.73
N PHE A 87 -1.22 -23.11 -7.32
CA PHE A 87 0.07 -23.12 -6.62
C PHE A 87 0.24 -24.33 -5.69
N SER A 88 -0.19 -25.51 -6.14
CA SER A 88 -0.24 -26.75 -5.36
C SER A 88 1.12 -27.34 -4.95
N GLY A 89 2.19 -26.96 -5.65
CA GLY A 89 3.58 -27.34 -5.40
C GLY A 89 4.31 -26.39 -4.45
N LEU A 90 3.76 -25.21 -4.17
CA LEU A 90 4.25 -24.30 -3.13
C LEU A 90 3.80 -24.82 -1.75
N PHE A 91 4.62 -25.65 -1.11
CA PHE A 91 4.40 -26.06 0.27
C PHE A 91 4.74 -24.91 1.23
N ILE A 92 3.73 -24.32 1.87
CA ILE A 92 3.93 -23.35 2.95
C ILE A 92 3.30 -23.92 4.23
N SER A 93 4.12 -24.11 5.26
CA SER A 93 3.67 -24.36 6.64
C SER A 93 3.70 -23.04 7.41
N TYR A 94 2.57 -22.66 8.01
CA TYR A 94 2.46 -21.46 8.86
C TYR A 94 2.49 -21.79 10.36
N THR A 95 2.82 -23.04 10.70
CA THR A 95 2.96 -23.51 12.08
C THR A 95 4.43 -23.77 12.37
N ASP A 96 5.06 -22.80 13.02
CA ASP A 96 6.14 -23.01 13.99
C ASP A 96 5.62 -22.55 15.36
#